data_AF-K5WV37-F1
#
_entry.id   AF-K5WV37-F1
#
_cell.length_a   1.000
_cell.length_b   1.000
_cell.length_c   1.000
_cell.angle_alpha   90.00
_cell.angle_beta   90.00
_cell.angle_gamma   90.00
#
_symmetry.space_group_name_H-M   'P 1'
#
loop_
_entity.id
_entity.type
_entity.pdbx_description
1 polymer ?
#
loop_
_entity_poly.entity_id
_entity_poly.type
_entity_poly.pdbx_seq_one_letter_code
_entity_poly.pdbx_strand_id
1 'polypeptide(L)'
;MTPDDAYAALNHLRSVLRVPRRDEANKENLELFQKSFMDYISDFRRSGFSHDIEHEAQQLMAQCAFRILNEAPDGIDFGDVDYGFFYGTLRRGPGTGAKISVTWPVDDHHVFDNIAIDEVAAGMDRGNPTFQNEVCIRILSTWFEKYHDDFPFVSLRKLAFDESRRQEFMMHGTLKQMLLKAVKFSTSWKSVRLQFRRPATAVTNFSDPWNSSCPHKRTGKWGERDNQDWKTSFQFKKCKFCTEQFERQLKDWKARSPDHVVPILFTSTGWCCVEFRFVDPKDGISEWAYQFWVFISLKERKKYGSDL
;
A
#
# COMPACT_ATOMS: atom_id res chain seq x y z
N MET A 1 20.68 20.10 -20.24
CA MET A 1 20.79 21.34 -19.44
C MET A 1 22.24 21.43 -18.98
N THR A 2 22.90 22.54 -19.26
CA THR A 2 24.28 22.77 -18.81
C THR A 2 24.29 23.34 -17.39
N PRO A 3 25.42 23.28 -16.66
CA PRO A 3 25.56 23.93 -15.36
C PRO A 3 25.26 25.44 -15.42
N ASP A 4 25.64 26.10 -16.51
CA ASP A 4 25.40 27.53 -16.73
C ASP A 4 23.91 27.84 -16.92
N ASP A 5 23.18 26.99 -17.66
CA ASP A 5 21.72 27.10 -17.79
C ASP A 5 21.02 26.97 -16.44
N ALA A 6 21.48 26.01 -15.61
CA ALA A 6 20.94 25.79 -14.27
C ALA A 6 21.24 26.97 -13.34
N TYR A 7 22.44 27.54 -13.40
CA TYR A 7 22.84 28.69 -12.61
C TYR A 7 22.07 29.95 -13.00
N ALA A 8 21.88 30.19 -14.30
CA ALA A 8 21.06 31.29 -14.81
C ALA A 8 19.59 31.16 -14.37
N ALA A 9 19.02 29.96 -14.47
CA ALA A 9 17.66 29.68 -14.02
C ALA A 9 17.50 29.91 -12.50
N LEU A 10 18.47 29.46 -11.68
CA LEU A 10 18.47 29.69 -10.24
C LEU A 10 18.55 31.17 -9.87
N ASN A 11 19.38 31.96 -10.59
CA ASN A 11 19.45 33.40 -10.37
C ASN A 11 18.14 34.11 -10.74
N HIS A 12 17.48 33.70 -11.82
CA HIS A 12 16.15 34.20 -12.15
C HIS A 12 15.12 33.83 -11.08
N LEU A 13 15.12 32.60 -10.58
CA LEU A 13 14.23 32.19 -9.49
C LEU A 13 14.47 32.99 -8.21
N ARG A 14 15.72 33.27 -7.85
CA ARG A 14 16.06 34.13 -6.70
C ARG A 14 15.56 35.57 -6.80
N SER A 15 15.27 36.05 -8.02
CA SER A 15 14.70 37.39 -8.21
C SER A 15 13.20 37.47 -7.89
N VAL A 16 12.51 36.32 -7.84
CA VAL A 16 11.06 36.21 -7.62
C VAL A 16 10.69 35.36 -6.40
N LEU A 17 11.63 34.57 -5.89
CA LEU A 17 11.51 33.70 -4.72
C LEU A 17 12.55 34.04 -3.65
N ARG A 18 12.12 34.01 -2.40
CA ARG A 18 13.01 33.92 -1.25
C ARG A 18 13.41 32.46 -1.12
N VAL A 19 14.60 32.17 -1.64
CA VAL A 19 15.24 30.87 -1.45
C VAL A 19 15.94 30.89 -0.10
N PRO A 20 15.56 30.02 0.86
CA PRO A 20 16.25 29.91 2.13
C PRO A 20 17.75 29.64 1.93
N ARG A 21 18.56 29.96 2.94
CA ARG A 21 19.97 29.59 2.91
C ARG A 21 20.09 28.06 2.92
N ARG A 22 21.21 27.56 2.41
CA ARG A 22 21.43 26.11 2.21
C ARG A 22 21.24 25.30 3.50
N ASP A 23 21.67 25.85 4.64
CA ASP A 23 21.57 25.30 5.99
C ASP A 23 20.18 25.48 6.65
N GLU A 24 19.32 26.29 6.03
CA GLU A 24 17.96 26.61 6.49
C GLU A 24 16.88 25.99 5.58
N ALA A 25 17.27 25.47 4.41
CA ALA A 25 16.36 24.97 3.37
C ALA A 25 15.50 23.77 3.80
N ASN A 26 15.89 23.06 4.86
CA ASN A 26 15.10 21.97 5.45
C ASN A 26 14.07 22.47 6.50
N LYS A 27 14.11 23.74 6.88
CA LYS A 27 13.27 24.35 7.93
C LYS A 27 12.35 25.43 7.40
N GLU A 28 12.74 26.11 6.33
CA GLU A 28 12.01 27.24 5.78
C GLU A 28 11.34 26.88 4.44
N ASN A 29 10.12 27.36 4.26
CA ASN A 29 9.42 27.25 2.99
C ASN A 29 9.98 28.27 1.99
N LEU A 30 9.89 27.95 0.70
CA LEU A 30 10.08 28.94 -0.36
C LEU A 30 8.99 30.01 -0.26
N GLU A 31 9.37 31.26 -0.07
CA GLU A 31 8.43 32.39 -0.07
C GLU A 31 8.45 33.09 -1.42
N LEU A 32 7.28 33.49 -1.90
CA LEU A 32 7.15 34.25 -3.15
C LEU A 32 7.22 35.74 -2.83
N PHE A 33 8.16 36.46 -3.45
CA PHE A 33 8.28 37.90 -3.25
C PHE A 33 7.24 38.69 -4.04
N GLN A 34 6.80 38.15 -5.18
CA GLN A 34 5.99 38.89 -6.13
C GLN A 34 4.70 38.15 -6.46
N LYS A 35 3.56 38.80 -6.17
CA LYS A 35 2.23 38.34 -6.59
C LYS A 35 2.15 38.13 -8.10
N SER A 36 2.82 38.99 -8.89
CA SER A 36 2.88 38.88 -10.35
C SER A 36 3.50 37.56 -10.85
N PHE A 37 4.43 36.97 -10.09
CA PHE A 37 5.00 35.67 -10.44
C PHE A 37 4.01 34.53 -10.15
N MET A 38 3.26 34.61 -9.04
CA MET A 38 2.15 33.68 -8.80
C MET A 38 1.04 33.81 -9.83
N ASP A 39 0.68 35.05 -10.20
CA ASP A 39 -0.31 35.31 -11.24
C ASP A 39 0.17 34.79 -12.60
N TYR A 40 1.48 34.87 -12.89
CA TYR A 40 2.08 34.29 -14.08
C TYR A 40 2.02 32.75 -14.06
N ILE A 41 2.48 32.10 -12.98
CA ILE A 41 2.46 30.63 -12.87
C ILE A 41 1.02 30.11 -12.99
N SER A 42 0.07 30.77 -12.34
CA SER A 42 -1.35 30.39 -12.33
C SER A 42 -2.04 30.62 -13.68
N ASP A 43 -1.49 31.46 -14.56
CA ASP A 43 -2.00 31.68 -15.91
C ASP A 43 -1.36 30.70 -16.90
N PHE A 44 -2.01 29.54 -17.07
CA PHE A 44 -1.61 28.49 -18.03
C PHE A 44 -1.29 29.05 -19.43
N ARG A 45 -2.03 30.06 -19.91
CA ARG A 45 -1.81 30.58 -21.28
C ARG A 45 -0.47 31.30 -21.40
N ARG A 46 0.09 31.76 -20.29
CA ARG A 46 1.34 32.53 -20.22
C ARG A 46 2.51 31.69 -19.73
N SER A 47 2.27 30.80 -18.76
CA SER A 47 3.33 29.97 -18.16
C SER A 47 3.54 28.64 -18.89
N GLY A 48 2.49 28.11 -19.53
CA GLY A 48 2.51 26.76 -20.09
C GLY A 48 2.44 25.64 -19.04
N PHE A 49 2.37 25.97 -17.73
CA PHE A 49 2.07 25.00 -16.67
C PHE A 49 0.58 24.66 -16.70
N SER A 50 0.26 23.37 -16.50
CA SER A 50 -1.12 22.86 -16.46
C SER A 50 -2.05 23.73 -15.61
N HIS A 51 -3.34 23.72 -15.93
CA HIS A 51 -4.38 24.30 -15.06
C HIS A 51 -4.41 23.62 -13.68
N ASP A 52 -3.80 22.44 -13.57
CA ASP A 52 -3.70 21.65 -12.36
C ASP A 52 -2.23 21.57 -11.90
N ILE A 53 -1.74 22.68 -11.33
CA ILE A 53 -0.40 22.80 -10.76
C ILE A 53 -0.19 21.79 -9.62
N GLU A 54 -1.24 21.46 -8.88
CA GLU A 54 -1.17 20.46 -7.81
C GLU A 54 -0.84 19.08 -8.38
N HIS A 55 -1.48 18.69 -9.48
CA HIS A 55 -1.14 17.45 -10.18
C HIS A 55 0.30 17.43 -10.70
N GLU A 56 0.78 18.51 -11.30
CA GLU A 56 2.18 18.59 -11.76
C GLU A 56 3.18 18.52 -10.61
N ALA A 57 2.89 19.19 -9.48
CA ALA A 57 3.72 19.11 -8.29
C ALA A 57 3.76 17.67 -7.72
N GLN A 58 2.62 16.99 -7.67
CA GLN A 58 2.54 15.58 -7.27
C GLN A 58 3.32 14.67 -8.22
N GLN A 59 3.25 14.91 -9.53
CA GLN A 59 4.02 14.14 -10.50
C GLN A 59 5.53 14.35 -10.34
N LEU A 60 5.96 15.60 -10.08
CA LEU A 60 7.36 15.90 -9.80
C LEU A 60 7.83 15.23 -8.51
N MET A 61 7.04 15.30 -7.43
CA MET A 61 7.34 14.60 -6.18
C MET A 61 7.48 13.09 -6.40
N ALA A 62 6.56 12.48 -7.15
CA ALA A 62 6.65 11.05 -7.49
C ALA A 62 7.94 10.73 -8.26
N GLN A 63 8.29 11.53 -9.27
CA GLN A 63 9.52 11.35 -10.04
C GLN A 63 10.77 11.46 -9.17
N CYS A 64 10.81 12.44 -8.26
CA CYS A 64 11.91 12.61 -7.31
C CYS A 64 12.00 11.42 -6.35
N ALA A 65 10.86 10.98 -5.78
CA ALA A 65 10.80 9.82 -4.90
C ALA A 65 11.34 8.56 -5.58
N PHE A 66 10.87 8.25 -6.81
CA PHE A 66 11.37 7.08 -7.54
C PHE A 66 12.84 7.18 -7.90
N ARG A 67 13.36 8.38 -8.22
CA ARG A 67 14.80 8.54 -8.45
C ARG A 67 15.61 8.18 -7.21
N ILE A 68 15.21 8.68 -6.03
CA ILE A 68 15.86 8.35 -4.76
C ILE A 68 15.79 6.83 -4.48
N LEU A 69 14.59 6.25 -4.60
CA LEU A 69 14.37 4.83 -4.31
C LEU A 69 15.09 3.89 -5.29
N ASN A 70 15.30 4.31 -6.53
CA ASN A 70 16.04 3.53 -7.53
C ASN A 70 17.54 3.47 -7.27
N GLU A 71 18.11 4.43 -6.54
CA GLU A 71 19.51 4.40 -6.11
C GLU A 71 19.75 3.42 -4.95
N ALA A 72 18.69 3.04 -4.23
CA ALA A 72 18.74 2.15 -3.08
C ALA A 72 17.69 1.02 -3.17
N PRO A 73 17.74 0.15 -4.20
CA PRO A 73 16.68 -0.83 -4.45
C PRO A 73 16.52 -1.88 -3.35
N ASP A 74 17.57 -2.14 -2.58
CA ASP A 74 17.62 -3.11 -1.49
C ASP A 74 17.34 -2.51 -0.10
N GLY A 75 17.01 -1.22 -0.04
CA GLY A 75 16.77 -0.48 1.21
C GLY A 75 17.89 0.49 1.53
N ILE A 76 17.65 1.34 2.53
CA ILE A 76 18.47 2.50 2.84
C ILE A 76 19.19 2.27 4.18
N ASP A 77 20.50 2.55 4.22
CA ASP A 77 21.29 2.51 5.45
C ASP A 77 21.30 3.89 6.10
N PHE A 78 20.62 3.99 7.23
CA PHE A 78 20.56 5.23 8.00
C PHE A 78 21.58 5.28 9.15
N GLY A 79 22.56 4.36 9.17
CA GLY A 79 23.48 4.20 10.30
C GLY A 79 22.75 3.78 11.57
N ASP A 80 23.32 4.10 12.74
CA ASP A 80 22.88 3.67 14.09
C ASP A 80 21.63 4.37 14.64
N VAL A 81 20.75 4.85 13.76
CA VAL A 81 19.52 5.54 14.14
C VAL A 81 18.31 4.77 13.61
N ASP A 82 17.37 4.47 14.51
CA ASP A 82 16.05 3.97 14.14
C ASP A 82 15.19 5.15 13.63
N TYR A 83 14.73 5.05 12.39
CA TYR A 83 13.91 6.09 11.77
C TYR A 83 12.42 5.74 11.82
N GLY A 84 11.70 6.42 12.71
CA GLY A 84 10.25 6.38 12.80
C GLY A 84 9.61 7.56 12.06
N PHE A 85 8.51 7.30 11.37
CA PHE A 85 7.69 8.31 10.71
C PHE A 85 6.21 7.92 10.73
N PHE A 86 5.35 8.67 10.05
CA PHE A 86 3.88 8.55 10.17
C PHE A 86 3.37 7.13 9.95
N TYR A 87 3.88 6.43 8.94
CA TYR A 87 3.42 5.09 8.56
C TYR A 87 4.14 3.93 9.29
N GLY A 88 5.25 4.18 9.97
CA GLY A 88 5.99 3.13 10.68
C GLY A 88 7.45 3.46 10.97
N THR A 89 8.19 2.44 11.40
CA THR A 89 9.64 2.50 11.58
C THR A 89 10.31 1.74 10.44
N LEU A 90 11.27 2.38 9.76
CA LEU A 90 12.03 1.74 8.69
C LEU A 90 13.00 0.70 9.26
N ARG A 91 13.14 -0.40 8.52
CA ARG A 91 14.18 -1.38 8.72
C ARG A 91 15.46 -0.88 8.05
N ARG A 92 16.59 -1.04 8.72
CA ARG A 92 17.90 -0.77 8.11
C ARG A 92 18.11 -1.71 6.91
N GLY A 93 18.34 -1.11 5.74
CA GLY A 93 18.70 -1.84 4.52
C GLY A 93 20.21 -2.06 4.42
N PRO A 94 20.65 -3.05 3.62
CA PRO A 94 22.06 -3.23 3.25
C PRO A 94 22.58 -2.18 2.24
N GLY A 95 21.72 -1.30 1.73
CA GLY A 95 22.07 -0.34 0.68
C GLY A 95 23.04 0.74 1.14
N THR A 96 23.67 1.41 0.18
CA THR A 96 24.65 2.47 0.43
C THR A 96 23.99 3.79 0.78
N GLY A 97 23.60 3.97 2.05
CA GLY A 97 23.09 5.25 2.56
C GLY A 97 24.02 6.44 2.30
N ALA A 98 25.32 6.20 2.14
CA ALA A 98 26.33 7.22 1.83
C ALA A 98 26.62 7.43 0.33
N LYS A 99 25.96 6.69 -0.59
CA LYS A 99 26.20 6.79 -2.05
C LYS A 99 24.95 6.94 -2.91
N ILE A 100 23.82 7.37 -2.34
CA ILE A 100 22.72 7.87 -3.18
C ILE A 100 23.23 9.15 -3.84
N SER A 101 23.79 9.00 -5.05
CA SER A 101 24.38 10.09 -5.82
C SER A 101 23.26 10.84 -6.54
N VAL A 102 22.30 11.33 -5.77
CA VAL A 102 21.56 12.49 -6.25
C VAL A 102 22.60 13.60 -6.31
N THR A 103 22.82 14.19 -7.48
CA THR A 103 23.79 15.27 -7.72
C THR A 103 23.41 16.58 -7.01
N TRP A 104 23.00 16.50 -5.74
CA TRP A 104 22.62 17.61 -4.89
C TRP A 104 23.67 17.75 -3.79
N PRO A 105 24.27 18.94 -3.63
CA PRO A 105 25.31 19.15 -2.66
C PRO A 105 24.66 19.37 -1.28
N VAL A 106 24.53 18.35 -0.43
CA VAL A 106 24.19 18.52 1.00
C VAL A 106 24.82 17.39 1.83
N ASP A 107 25.37 17.73 3.00
CA ASP A 107 25.90 16.81 4.03
C ASP A 107 24.80 16.08 4.84
N ASP A 108 23.54 16.47 4.72
CA ASP A 108 22.40 15.91 5.47
C ASP A 108 21.55 15.00 4.57
N HIS A 109 22.09 13.82 4.26
CA HIS A 109 21.47 12.84 3.36
C HIS A 109 20.18 12.19 3.91
N HIS A 110 19.88 12.33 5.21
CA HIS A 110 18.83 11.54 5.88
C HIS A 110 17.39 12.04 5.67
N VAL A 111 17.16 13.27 5.19
CA VAL A 111 15.81 13.86 5.14
C VAL A 111 15.03 13.43 3.90
N PHE A 112 15.70 13.25 2.76
CA PHE A 112 15.05 13.04 1.47
C PHE A 112 14.53 11.62 1.25
N ASP A 113 15.23 10.64 1.81
CA ASP A 113 14.89 9.22 1.72
C ASP A 113 13.54 8.91 2.40
N ASN A 114 13.30 9.54 3.56
CA ASN A 114 12.06 9.40 4.30
C ASN A 114 10.88 9.99 3.54
N ILE A 115 11.08 11.17 2.93
CA ILE A 115 10.06 11.83 2.10
C ILE A 115 9.67 10.93 0.92
N ALA A 116 10.63 10.22 0.32
CA ALA A 116 10.34 9.32 -0.80
C ALA A 116 9.46 8.13 -0.39
N ILE A 117 9.72 7.52 0.77
CA ILE A 117 8.91 6.39 1.27
C ILE A 117 7.53 6.88 1.75
N ASP A 118 7.48 8.05 2.38
CA ASP A 118 6.22 8.72 2.74
C ASP A 118 5.34 8.97 1.54
N GLU A 119 5.92 9.47 0.45
CA GLU A 119 5.18 9.74 -0.78
C GLU A 119 4.69 8.43 -1.43
N VAL A 120 5.45 7.33 -1.34
CA VAL A 120 4.96 6.00 -1.78
C VAL A 120 3.77 5.54 -0.96
N ALA A 121 3.84 5.63 0.37
CA ALA A 121 2.75 5.23 1.25
C ALA A 121 1.49 6.10 1.07
N ALA A 122 1.67 7.42 1.06
CA ALA A 122 0.60 8.39 0.88
C ALA A 122 0.00 8.30 -0.53
N GLY A 123 0.83 8.20 -1.56
CA GLY A 123 0.39 8.05 -2.94
C GLY A 123 -0.39 6.75 -3.17
N MET A 124 0.02 5.65 -2.53
CA MET A 124 -0.74 4.41 -2.53
C MET A 124 -2.10 4.57 -1.85
N ASP A 125 -2.15 5.26 -0.71
CA ASP A 125 -3.39 5.46 0.04
C ASP A 125 -4.40 6.35 -0.70
N ARG A 126 -3.90 7.40 -1.37
CA ARG A 126 -4.70 8.26 -2.28
C ARG A 126 -5.19 7.52 -3.52
N GLY A 127 -4.66 6.33 -3.79
CA GLY A 127 -5.02 5.56 -4.98
C GLY A 127 -4.40 6.10 -6.26
N ASN A 128 -3.28 6.82 -6.18
CA ASN A 128 -2.57 7.32 -7.36
C ASN A 128 -1.93 6.15 -8.14
N PRO A 129 -2.27 5.94 -9.43
CA PRO A 129 -1.78 4.80 -10.23
C PRO A 129 -0.25 4.69 -10.28
N THR A 130 0.47 5.80 -10.17
CA THR A 130 1.94 5.84 -10.19
C THR A 130 2.54 4.99 -9.07
N PHE A 131 1.88 4.94 -7.91
CA PHE A 131 2.34 4.19 -6.72
C PHE A 131 1.68 2.82 -6.57
N GLN A 132 0.92 2.38 -7.58
CA GLN A 132 0.23 1.08 -7.59
C GLN A 132 1.00 0.01 -8.35
N ASN A 133 2.33 0.11 -8.41
CA ASN A 133 3.19 -0.85 -9.10
C ASN A 133 3.84 -1.83 -8.10
N GLU A 134 4.50 -2.86 -8.62
CA GLU A 134 5.14 -3.90 -7.79
C GLU A 134 6.26 -3.34 -6.90
N VAL A 135 7.05 -2.37 -7.40
CA VAL A 135 8.14 -1.76 -6.66
C VAL A 135 7.62 -1.10 -5.39
N CYS A 136 6.52 -0.34 -5.49
CA CYS A 136 5.87 0.27 -4.33
C CYS A 136 5.34 -0.78 -3.34
N ILE A 137 4.71 -1.85 -3.82
CA ILE A 137 4.25 -2.96 -2.97
C ILE A 137 5.42 -3.58 -2.22
N ARG A 138 6.55 -3.82 -2.91
CA ARG A 138 7.77 -4.39 -2.33
C ARG A 138 8.37 -3.46 -1.28
N ILE A 139 8.49 -2.16 -1.55
CA ILE A 139 8.99 -1.17 -0.59
C ILE A 139 8.14 -1.23 0.68
N LEU A 140 6.82 -1.09 0.55
CA LEU A 140 5.92 -1.07 1.71
C LEU A 140 5.87 -2.41 2.46
N SER A 141 6.10 -3.54 1.80
CA SER A 141 6.11 -4.85 2.45
C SER A 141 7.45 -5.21 3.09
N THR A 142 8.58 -4.67 2.64
CA THR A 142 9.91 -5.16 3.04
C THR A 142 10.75 -4.16 3.82
N TRP A 143 10.51 -2.86 3.68
CA TRP A 143 11.38 -1.81 4.23
C TRP A 143 11.00 -1.35 5.63
N PHE A 144 9.96 -1.93 6.24
CA PHE A 144 9.51 -1.54 7.58
C PHE A 144 9.94 -2.57 8.62
N GLU A 145 10.44 -2.11 9.75
CA GLU A 145 10.62 -2.92 10.95
C GLU A 145 9.28 -3.05 11.69
N LYS A 146 8.49 -1.98 11.70
CA LYS A 146 7.18 -1.91 12.35
C LYS A 146 6.24 -0.99 11.58
N TYR A 147 4.98 -1.40 11.46
CA TYR A 147 3.91 -0.53 10.94
C TYR A 147 3.22 0.25 12.05
N HIS A 148 2.83 1.49 11.76
CA HIS A 148 1.92 2.28 12.58
C HIS A 148 0.47 2.10 12.12
N ASP A 149 -0.47 2.68 12.87
CA ASP A 149 -1.90 2.50 12.59
C ASP A 149 -2.35 3.15 11.29
N ASP A 150 -1.67 4.22 10.88
CA ASP A 150 -1.94 4.96 9.63
C ASP A 150 -1.35 4.28 8.39
N PHE A 151 -0.58 3.20 8.54
CA PHE A 151 -0.05 2.43 7.40
C PHE A 151 -1.17 2.01 6.45
N PRO A 152 -0.97 2.09 5.11
CA PRO A 152 -2.02 1.86 4.11
C PRO A 152 -2.40 0.38 3.92
N PHE A 153 -2.74 -0.33 5.01
CA PHE A 153 -3.11 -1.74 5.04
C PHE A 153 -4.26 -2.09 4.09
N VAL A 154 -5.21 -1.16 3.91
CA VAL A 154 -6.38 -1.37 3.04
C VAL A 154 -5.97 -1.33 1.58
N SER A 155 -5.19 -0.31 1.21
CA SER A 155 -4.72 -0.05 -0.16
C SER A 155 -3.72 -1.12 -0.59
N LEU A 156 -2.75 -1.45 0.26
CA LEU A 156 -1.77 -2.52 0.02
C LEU A 156 -2.46 -3.87 -0.18
N ARG A 157 -3.41 -4.24 0.68
CA ARG A 157 -4.20 -5.48 0.52
C ARG A 157 -4.97 -5.50 -0.79
N LYS A 158 -5.63 -4.39 -1.15
CA LYS A 158 -6.44 -4.30 -2.38
C LYS A 158 -5.58 -4.52 -3.61
N LEU A 159 -4.38 -3.94 -3.64
CA LEU A 159 -3.43 -4.04 -4.74
C LEU A 159 -2.80 -5.42 -4.83
N ALA A 160 -2.27 -5.93 -3.71
CA ALA A 160 -1.60 -7.23 -3.68
C ALA A 160 -2.49 -8.38 -4.16
N PHE A 161 -3.80 -8.31 -3.89
CA PHE A 161 -4.77 -9.33 -4.30
C PHE A 161 -5.68 -8.88 -5.45
N ASP A 162 -5.24 -7.93 -6.27
CA ASP A 162 -5.91 -7.62 -7.53
C ASP A 162 -5.89 -8.85 -8.46
N GLU A 163 -7.07 -9.28 -8.91
CA GLU A 163 -7.20 -10.45 -9.78
C GLU A 163 -6.48 -10.27 -11.11
N SER A 164 -6.44 -9.03 -11.63
CA SER A 164 -5.82 -8.72 -12.93
C SER A 164 -4.29 -8.90 -12.91
N ARG A 165 -3.66 -8.75 -11.75
CA ARG A 165 -2.20 -8.77 -11.57
C ARG A 165 -1.71 -9.91 -10.67
N ARG A 166 -2.61 -10.78 -10.23
CA ARG A 166 -2.29 -11.90 -9.35
C ARG A 166 -1.18 -12.77 -9.93
N GLN A 167 -1.28 -13.15 -11.20
CA GLN A 167 -0.30 -14.06 -11.81
C GLN A 167 1.08 -13.41 -11.91
N GLU A 168 1.14 -12.12 -12.26
CA GLU A 168 2.37 -11.32 -12.23
C GLU A 168 3.03 -11.37 -10.83
N PHE A 169 2.28 -11.05 -9.77
CA PHE A 169 2.80 -11.06 -8.41
C PHE A 169 3.18 -12.44 -7.88
N MET A 170 2.50 -13.49 -8.35
CA MET A 170 2.89 -14.87 -8.05
C MET A 170 4.22 -15.23 -8.73
N MET A 171 4.40 -14.87 -10.00
CA MET A 171 5.63 -15.14 -10.75
C MET A 171 6.83 -14.40 -10.18
N HIS A 172 6.66 -13.13 -9.78
CA HIS A 172 7.73 -12.32 -9.23
C HIS A 172 7.99 -12.60 -7.74
N GLY A 173 7.22 -13.51 -7.13
CA GLY A 173 7.38 -13.92 -5.73
C GLY A 173 6.93 -12.88 -4.71
N THR A 174 6.27 -11.79 -5.15
CA THR A 174 5.59 -10.82 -4.28
C THR A 174 4.50 -11.49 -3.46
N LEU A 175 3.70 -12.33 -4.12
CA LEU A 175 2.77 -13.25 -3.48
C LEU A 175 3.40 -14.64 -3.42
N LYS A 176 3.34 -15.26 -2.24
CA LYS A 176 3.76 -16.64 -2.02
C LYS A 176 2.57 -17.51 -1.66
N GLN A 177 2.82 -18.81 -1.53
CA GLN A 177 1.82 -19.80 -1.15
C GLN A 177 2.05 -20.28 0.28
N MET A 178 0.96 -20.49 1.02
CA MET A 178 0.97 -21.05 2.37
C MET A 178 -0.17 -22.05 2.53
N LEU A 179 0.04 -23.11 3.32
CA LEU A 179 -1.04 -24.04 3.67
C LEU A 179 -2.03 -23.38 4.63
N LEU A 180 -3.33 -23.56 4.39
CA LEU A 180 -4.39 -22.97 5.19
C LEU A 180 -4.27 -23.37 6.67
N LYS A 181 -3.87 -24.62 6.96
CA LYS A 181 -3.63 -25.09 8.34
C LYS A 181 -2.61 -24.26 9.13
N ALA A 182 -1.67 -23.60 8.43
CA ALA A 182 -0.64 -22.75 9.04
C ALA A 182 -1.17 -21.38 9.50
N VAL A 183 -2.29 -20.92 8.93
CA VAL A 183 -2.82 -19.57 9.19
C VAL A 183 -3.41 -19.52 10.58
N LYS A 184 -2.73 -18.90 11.56
CA LYS A 184 -3.29 -18.67 12.91
C LYS A 184 -4.05 -17.34 12.91
N PHE A 185 -5.35 -17.39 13.24
CA PHE A 185 -6.24 -16.23 13.13
C PHE A 185 -6.50 -15.50 14.45
N SER A 186 -6.07 -16.07 15.59
CA SER A 186 -6.17 -15.42 16.91
C SER A 186 -5.38 -14.10 16.99
N THR A 187 -4.51 -13.85 16.02
CA THR A 187 -3.66 -12.66 15.88
C THR A 187 -4.17 -11.64 14.85
N SER A 188 -5.36 -11.83 14.26
CA SER A 188 -5.95 -10.86 13.32
C SER A 188 -6.53 -9.65 14.08
N TRP A 189 -5.96 -8.47 13.89
CA TRP A 189 -6.39 -7.23 14.56
C TRP A 189 -7.01 -6.18 13.64
N LYS A 190 -6.94 -6.36 12.32
CA LYS A 190 -7.34 -5.32 11.35
C LYS A 190 -8.66 -5.67 10.65
N SER A 191 -9.02 -4.87 9.64
CA SER A 191 -10.21 -5.09 8.83
C SER A 191 -10.13 -6.37 8.02
N VAL A 192 -11.19 -7.16 8.03
CA VAL A 192 -11.43 -8.28 7.11
C VAL A 192 -12.27 -7.76 5.95
N ARG A 193 -11.80 -8.00 4.73
CA ARG A 193 -12.59 -7.78 3.52
C ARG A 193 -13.18 -9.10 3.09
N LEU A 194 -14.44 -9.04 2.68
CA LEU A 194 -15.22 -10.18 2.24
C LEU A 194 -15.80 -9.88 0.87
N GLN A 195 -15.67 -10.85 -0.04
CA GLN A 195 -16.37 -10.89 -1.30
C GLN A 195 -17.18 -12.18 -1.41
N PHE A 196 -18.41 -12.05 -1.88
CA PHE A 196 -19.27 -13.16 -2.25
C PHE A 196 -19.56 -13.06 -3.74
N ARG A 197 -19.40 -14.16 -4.48
CA ARG A 197 -19.75 -14.27 -5.89
C ARG A 197 -20.64 -15.48 -6.13
N ARG A 198 -21.58 -15.36 -7.06
CA ARG A 198 -22.44 -16.45 -7.51
C ARG A 198 -22.87 -16.21 -8.96
N PRO A 199 -22.96 -17.26 -9.80
CA PRO A 199 -23.53 -17.16 -11.14
C PRO A 199 -25.01 -16.75 -11.11
N ALA A 200 -25.41 -15.92 -12.07
CA ALA A 200 -26.78 -15.42 -12.21
C ALA A 200 -27.82 -16.51 -12.49
N THR A 201 -27.41 -17.65 -13.03
CA THR A 201 -28.29 -18.76 -13.49
C THR A 201 -28.78 -19.68 -12.37
N ALA A 202 -28.33 -19.50 -11.12
CA ALA A 202 -28.64 -20.42 -10.03
C ALA A 202 -30.00 -20.11 -9.37
N VAL A 203 -30.84 -21.14 -9.21
CA VAL A 203 -32.27 -21.09 -8.85
C VAL A 203 -32.57 -20.35 -7.52
N THR A 204 -33.76 -19.72 -7.54
CA THR A 204 -34.36 -18.63 -6.74
C THR A 204 -34.64 -18.83 -5.25
N ASN A 205 -34.23 -19.92 -4.61
CA ASN A 205 -34.54 -20.15 -3.19
C ASN A 205 -33.30 -20.04 -2.31
N PHE A 206 -32.90 -18.81 -1.95
CA PHE A 206 -31.87 -18.61 -0.93
C PHE A 206 -32.26 -17.58 0.11
N SER A 207 -32.12 -17.96 1.38
CA SER A 207 -31.96 -17.02 2.48
C SER A 207 -30.69 -16.18 2.22
N ASP A 208 -30.74 -14.88 2.49
CA ASP A 208 -29.55 -14.03 2.41
C ASP A 208 -28.44 -14.69 3.26
N PRO A 209 -27.30 -15.13 2.66
CA PRO A 209 -26.19 -15.68 3.42
C PRO A 209 -25.53 -14.62 4.31
N TRP A 210 -25.94 -13.35 4.14
CA TRP A 210 -25.59 -12.24 4.99
C TRP A 210 -26.74 -11.92 5.95
N ASN A 211 -26.42 -11.72 7.22
CA ASN A 211 -27.42 -11.27 8.18
C ASN A 211 -27.76 -9.80 7.92
N SER A 212 -29.02 -9.51 7.58
CA SER A 212 -29.54 -8.17 7.29
C SER A 212 -29.38 -7.18 8.45
N SER A 213 -29.21 -7.68 9.67
CA SER A 213 -28.90 -6.85 10.85
C SER A 213 -27.45 -6.35 10.90
N CYS A 214 -26.56 -6.83 10.03
CA CYS A 214 -25.18 -6.35 9.99
C CYS A 214 -25.14 -4.92 9.38
N PRO A 215 -24.60 -3.92 10.09
CA PRO A 215 -24.59 -2.52 9.63
C PRO A 215 -23.52 -2.25 8.55
N HIS A 216 -22.84 -3.28 8.05
CA HIS A 216 -21.74 -3.10 7.12
C HIS A 216 -22.27 -2.69 5.75
N LYS A 217 -21.69 -1.61 5.21
CA LYS A 217 -21.97 -1.19 3.84
C LYS A 217 -21.56 -2.30 2.87
N ARG A 218 -22.50 -2.73 2.02
CA ARG A 218 -22.24 -3.61 0.89
C ARG A 218 -22.09 -2.78 -0.38
N THR A 219 -21.17 -3.19 -1.24
CA THR A 219 -20.95 -2.61 -2.57
C THR A 219 -21.08 -3.73 -3.60
N GLY A 220 -21.57 -3.43 -4.81
CA GLY A 220 -21.85 -4.43 -5.85
C GLY A 220 -23.33 -4.77 -5.97
N LYS A 221 -23.64 -5.93 -6.56
CA LYS A 221 -25.00 -6.44 -6.82
C LYS A 221 -25.52 -7.23 -5.61
N TRP A 222 -26.27 -6.55 -4.74
CA TRP A 222 -26.92 -7.11 -3.55
C TRP A 222 -28.35 -6.54 -3.36
N GLY A 223 -29.30 -7.32 -2.82
CA GLY A 223 -30.70 -6.94 -2.62
C GLY A 223 -31.67 -8.13 -2.72
N GLU A 224 -32.98 -7.89 -2.54
CA GLU A 224 -34.03 -8.95 -2.52
C GLU A 224 -34.11 -9.78 -3.82
N ARG A 225 -33.56 -9.27 -4.94
CA ARG A 225 -33.59 -9.95 -6.25
C ARG A 225 -32.22 -10.14 -6.91
N ASP A 226 -31.19 -9.51 -6.38
CA ASP A 226 -29.83 -9.56 -6.93
C ASP A 226 -28.86 -9.82 -5.80
N ASN A 227 -28.36 -11.04 -5.65
CA ASN A 227 -27.36 -11.39 -4.65
C ASN A 227 -26.22 -12.17 -5.29
N GLN A 228 -25.59 -11.56 -6.30
CA GLN A 228 -24.68 -12.24 -7.23
C GLN A 228 -23.22 -11.90 -7.02
N ASP A 229 -22.88 -10.63 -6.78
CA ASP A 229 -21.48 -10.24 -6.57
C ASP A 229 -21.44 -9.00 -5.70
N TRP A 230 -21.08 -9.18 -4.44
CA TRP A 230 -20.96 -8.08 -3.50
C TRP A 230 -19.71 -8.19 -2.64
N LYS A 231 -19.28 -7.02 -2.16
CA LYS A 231 -18.12 -6.84 -1.31
C LYS A 231 -18.52 -6.04 -0.09
N THR A 232 -17.94 -6.40 1.05
CA THR A 232 -18.04 -5.63 2.28
C THR A 232 -16.72 -5.68 3.04
N SER A 233 -16.63 -4.90 4.11
CA SER A 233 -15.49 -4.91 5.02
C SER A 233 -16.00 -4.71 6.43
N PHE A 234 -15.42 -5.45 7.36
CA PHE A 234 -15.75 -5.35 8.78
C PHE A 234 -14.46 -5.35 9.59
N GLN A 235 -14.51 -4.76 10.78
CA GLN A 235 -13.42 -4.86 11.73
C GLN A 235 -13.61 -6.12 12.57
N PHE A 236 -12.52 -6.88 12.75
CA PHE A 236 -12.54 -8.10 13.54
C PHE A 236 -13.04 -7.80 14.96
N LYS A 237 -13.92 -8.65 15.51
CA LYS A 237 -14.59 -8.48 16.82
C LYS A 237 -15.58 -7.31 16.95
N LYS A 238 -15.67 -6.37 16.00
CA LYS A 238 -16.70 -5.31 16.05
C LYS A 238 -18.09 -5.80 15.65
N CYS A 239 -18.16 -6.74 14.72
CA CYS A 239 -19.40 -7.43 14.39
C CYS A 239 -19.27 -8.90 14.76
N LYS A 240 -20.03 -9.31 15.77
CA LYS A 240 -20.04 -10.68 16.28
C LYS A 240 -20.42 -11.68 15.20
N PHE A 241 -21.50 -11.41 14.46
CA PHE A 241 -21.99 -12.31 13.40
C PHE A 241 -20.94 -12.55 12.31
N CYS A 242 -20.38 -11.48 11.72
CA CYS A 242 -19.39 -11.63 10.65
C CYS A 242 -18.09 -12.28 11.14
N THR A 243 -17.69 -12.00 12.38
CA THR A 243 -16.53 -12.65 13.00
C THR A 243 -16.77 -14.15 13.17
N GLU A 244 -17.90 -14.54 13.77
CA GLU A 244 -18.26 -15.94 13.98
C GLU A 244 -18.46 -16.71 12.66
N GLN A 245 -19.04 -16.08 11.65
CA GLN A 245 -19.19 -16.67 10.32
C GLN A 245 -17.83 -16.97 9.69
N PHE A 246 -16.93 -15.98 9.69
CA PHE A 246 -15.57 -16.14 9.17
C PHE A 246 -14.79 -17.22 9.92
N GLU A 247 -14.81 -17.19 11.26
CA GLU A 247 -14.13 -18.18 12.09
C GLU A 247 -14.65 -19.59 11.85
N ARG A 248 -15.97 -19.76 11.75
CA ARG A 248 -16.62 -21.04 11.47
C ARG A 248 -16.20 -21.58 10.11
N GLN A 249 -16.33 -20.79 9.06
CA GLN A 249 -15.96 -21.21 7.71
C GLN A 249 -14.48 -21.56 7.61
N LEU A 250 -13.60 -20.76 8.21
CA LEU A 250 -12.17 -21.04 8.21
C LEU A 250 -11.85 -22.34 8.98
N LYS A 251 -12.47 -22.57 10.14
CA LYS A 251 -12.29 -23.79 10.94
C LYS A 251 -12.78 -25.03 10.19
N ASP A 252 -13.97 -24.94 9.61
CA ASP A 252 -14.57 -26.02 8.82
C ASP A 252 -13.68 -26.38 7.62
N TRP A 253 -13.14 -25.38 6.92
CA TRP A 253 -12.24 -25.60 5.79
C TRP A 253 -10.90 -26.17 6.19
N LYS A 254 -10.31 -25.73 7.31
CA LYS A 254 -9.09 -26.36 7.83
C LYS A 254 -9.27 -27.82 8.19
N ALA A 255 -10.45 -28.19 8.70
CA ALA A 255 -10.77 -29.58 9.03
C ALA A 255 -10.94 -30.44 7.77
N ARG A 256 -11.58 -29.91 6.72
CA ARG A 256 -11.86 -30.64 5.47
C ARG A 256 -10.67 -30.70 4.52
N SER A 257 -9.89 -29.63 4.44
CA SER A 257 -8.81 -29.46 3.46
C SER A 257 -7.63 -28.71 4.10
N PRO A 258 -6.94 -29.34 5.07
CA PRO A 258 -5.83 -28.71 5.80
C PRO A 258 -4.68 -28.31 4.88
N ASP A 259 -4.49 -29.04 3.77
CA ASP A 259 -3.45 -28.81 2.78
C ASP A 259 -3.88 -27.87 1.65
N HIS A 260 -5.05 -27.24 1.76
CA HIS A 260 -5.46 -26.19 0.84
C HIS A 260 -4.45 -25.04 0.86
N VAL A 261 -4.02 -24.60 -0.32
CA VAL A 261 -3.00 -23.57 -0.48
C VAL A 261 -3.67 -22.21 -0.68
N VAL A 262 -3.23 -21.21 0.08
CA VAL A 262 -3.69 -19.83 -0.01
C VAL A 262 -2.56 -18.89 -0.38
N PRO A 263 -2.81 -17.86 -1.21
CA PRO A 263 -1.83 -16.82 -1.47
C PRO A 263 -1.65 -15.91 -0.26
N ILE A 264 -0.41 -15.50 -0.02
CA ILE A 264 0.01 -14.67 1.11
C ILE A 264 1.03 -13.63 0.66
N LEU A 265 0.81 -12.39 1.08
CA LEU A 265 1.81 -11.32 1.05
C LEU A 265 2.56 -11.34 2.39
N PHE A 266 3.82 -11.74 2.36
CA PHE A 266 4.70 -11.62 3.52
C PHE A 266 5.19 -10.18 3.64
N THR A 267 5.31 -9.69 4.88
CA THR A 267 5.98 -8.43 5.18
C THR A 267 7.06 -8.65 6.21
N SER A 268 8.09 -7.80 6.19
CA SER A 268 9.21 -7.82 7.15
C SER A 268 8.76 -7.72 8.61
N THR A 269 7.71 -6.95 8.88
CA THR A 269 7.15 -6.75 10.24
C THR A 269 6.48 -7.99 10.84
N GLY A 270 6.24 -9.03 10.03
CA GLY A 270 5.47 -10.21 10.42
C GLY A 270 3.95 -10.08 10.22
N TRP A 271 3.43 -8.88 9.95
CA TRP A 271 2.04 -8.70 9.52
C TRP A 271 1.88 -9.16 8.07
N CYS A 272 1.36 -10.36 7.86
CA CYS A 272 1.17 -10.92 6.54
C CYS A 272 -0.29 -10.77 6.10
N CYS A 273 -0.54 -10.49 4.82
CA CYS A 273 -1.90 -10.44 4.30
C CYS A 273 -2.23 -11.74 3.58
N VAL A 274 -3.37 -12.34 3.89
CA VAL A 274 -3.80 -13.64 3.35
C VAL A 274 -5.10 -13.44 2.59
N GLU A 275 -5.22 -14.10 1.44
CA GLU A 275 -6.52 -14.30 0.80
C GLU A 275 -6.94 -15.77 0.91
N PHE A 276 -8.09 -15.99 1.54
CA PHE A 276 -8.74 -17.30 1.65
C PHE A 276 -9.98 -17.32 0.77
N ARG A 277 -9.94 -18.13 -0.30
CA ARG A 277 -11.00 -18.23 -1.31
C ARG A 277 -11.49 -19.67 -1.41
N PHE A 278 -12.80 -19.86 -1.46
CA PHE A 278 -13.41 -21.19 -1.58
C PHE A 278 -14.80 -21.15 -2.19
N VAL A 279 -15.23 -22.29 -2.75
CA VAL A 279 -16.62 -22.51 -3.18
C VAL A 279 -17.40 -23.14 -2.02
N ASP A 280 -18.58 -22.62 -1.72
CA ASP A 280 -19.44 -23.09 -0.65
C ASP A 280 -19.78 -24.57 -0.87
N PRO A 281 -19.38 -25.46 0.05
CA PRO A 281 -19.61 -26.89 -0.12
C PRO A 281 -21.10 -27.28 -0.06
N LYS A 282 -21.99 -26.38 0.39
CA LYS A 282 -23.42 -26.66 0.48
C LYS A 282 -24.14 -26.53 -0.86
N ASP A 283 -23.75 -25.54 -1.66
CA ASP A 283 -24.39 -25.28 -2.96
C ASP A 283 -23.47 -25.59 -4.16
N GLY A 284 -22.17 -25.76 -3.92
CA GLY A 284 -21.18 -26.09 -4.95
C GLY A 284 -20.96 -25.00 -6.00
N ILE A 285 -21.50 -23.80 -5.79
CA ILE A 285 -21.60 -22.76 -6.81
C ILE A 285 -21.21 -21.38 -6.27
N SER A 286 -21.58 -21.06 -5.04
CA SER A 286 -21.27 -19.76 -4.44
C SER A 286 -19.81 -19.70 -4.02
N GLU A 287 -19.12 -18.62 -4.36
CA GLU A 287 -17.73 -18.41 -4.02
C GLU A 287 -17.61 -17.34 -2.93
N TRP A 288 -16.79 -17.63 -1.93
CA TRP A 288 -16.42 -16.72 -0.87
C TRP A 288 -14.93 -16.40 -0.96
N ALA A 289 -14.57 -15.13 -0.78
CA ALA A 289 -13.19 -14.69 -0.67
C ALA A 289 -13.01 -13.75 0.53
N TYR A 290 -12.10 -14.12 1.44
CA TYR A 290 -11.71 -13.35 2.61
C TYR A 290 -10.29 -12.82 2.44
N GLN A 291 -10.09 -11.52 2.62
CA GLN A 291 -8.76 -10.90 2.63
C GLN A 291 -8.52 -10.23 3.98
N PHE A 292 -7.50 -10.68 4.70
CA PHE A 292 -7.25 -10.27 6.09
C PHE A 292 -5.76 -10.31 6.45
N TRP A 293 -5.40 -9.57 7.50
CA TRP A 293 -4.03 -9.49 8.01
C TRP A 293 -3.87 -10.40 9.23
N VAL A 294 -2.77 -11.15 9.26
CA VAL A 294 -2.38 -12.04 10.37
C VAL A 294 -0.94 -11.80 10.75
N PHE A 295 -0.64 -11.90 12.03
CA PHE A 295 0.75 -11.88 12.48
C PHE A 295 1.35 -13.28 12.42
N ILE A 296 2.49 -13.42 11.74
CA ILE A 296 3.27 -14.65 11.60
C ILE A 296 4.70 -14.37 12.05
N SER A 297 5.17 -15.13 13.05
CA SER A 297 6.52 -14.96 13.59
C SER A 297 7.59 -15.24 12.54
N LEU A 298 8.79 -14.64 12.67
CA LEU A 298 9.91 -14.90 11.75
C LEU A 298 10.24 -16.40 11.64
N LYS A 299 10.23 -17.12 12.76
CA LYS A 299 10.46 -18.58 12.78
C LYS A 299 9.44 -19.34 11.97
N GLU A 300 8.18 -18.91 11.98
CA GLU A 300 7.13 -19.51 11.15
C GLU A 300 7.28 -19.10 9.70
N ARG A 301 7.50 -17.81 9.39
CA ARG A 301 7.71 -17.30 8.03
C ARG A 301 8.83 -18.04 7.29
N LYS A 302 9.95 -18.31 7.96
CA LYS A 302 11.08 -19.09 7.41
C LYS A 302 10.67 -20.51 6.99
N LYS A 303 9.76 -21.16 7.72
CA LYS A 303 9.25 -22.49 7.34
C LYS A 303 8.43 -22.47 6.05
N TYR A 304 7.92 -21.30 5.67
CA TYR A 304 7.11 -21.10 4.47
C TYR A 304 7.87 -20.37 3.37
N GLY A 305 9.20 -20.38 3.43
CA GLY A 305 10.08 -19.83 2.39
C GLY A 305 10.12 -18.30 2.35
N SER A 306 9.85 -17.64 3.48
CA SER A 306 10.06 -16.19 3.63
C SER A 306 11.21 -15.90 4.58
N ASP A 307 12.26 -15.26 4.05
CA ASP A 307 13.39 -14.72 4.82
C ASP A 307 13.18 -13.28 5.28
N LEU A 308 12.12 -12.63 4.76
CA LEU A 308 11.55 -11.43 5.37
C LEU A 308 11.15 -11.75 6.79
#